data_AF-G3UIQ1-F1
#
_entry.id   AF-G3UIQ1-F1
#
_cell.length_a   1.000
_cell.length_b   1.000
_cell.length_c   1.000
_cell.angle_alpha   90.00
_cell.angle_beta   90.00
_cell.angle_gamma   90.00
#
_symmetry.space_group_name_H-M   'P 1'
#
loop_
_entity.id
_entity.type
_entity.pdbx_description
1 polymer ?
#
loop_
_entity_poly.entity_id
_entity_poly.type
_entity_poly.pdbx_seq_one_letter_code
_entity_poly.pdbx_strand_id
1 'polypeptide(L)'
;SNKNANVNCSSSVSKFILLGFPCTWEIQILLFSFFSGTYILMLIGNLSIICIVRWDHQLQTPTYILLANFSFLEICFIISTTPNMLANFVSATNAISFSGCFLQFYFFFSMGTTETFFLSVMALDRYLAICRPLHYPSIITVRRCIRMGACCWACGFLYFLLPVYLISQLPFCCPNKIDHFLCDPGPLMKLSCVPSPATEVICAMFNSVLMFSTFLFIISSYALVIRAVLRVPSAEGRHKAFSTCGSHLAVVSLFYGSVMIVYVSPTTGNPAGIQKIVTLFYSVLTPLFNPLIYSLRNKEMKEALRKLFRGVRFNQRHG
;
A
#
# COMPACT_ATOMS: atom_id res chain seq x y z
N SER A 1 -44.38 11.74 17.98
CA SER A 1 -44.72 12.34 16.68
C SER A 1 -43.58 12.05 15.73
N ASN A 2 -43.73 11.00 14.93
CA ASN A 2 -42.70 10.37 14.12
C ASN A 2 -42.76 11.00 12.71
N LYS A 3 -41.84 11.90 12.36
CA LYS A 3 -41.69 12.40 10.98
C LYS A 3 -40.48 11.72 10.36
N ASN A 4 -40.71 10.50 9.86
CA ASN A 4 -39.91 9.95 8.77
C ASN A 4 -40.16 10.83 7.53
N ALA A 5 -39.32 11.84 7.36
CA ALA A 5 -39.23 12.55 6.10
C ALA A 5 -38.60 11.59 5.07
N ASN A 6 -39.45 10.90 4.32
CA ASN A 6 -39.06 10.31 3.04
C ASN A 6 -38.61 11.46 2.13
N VAL A 7 -37.31 11.73 2.11
CA VAL A 7 -36.69 12.62 1.13
C VAL A 7 -36.66 11.84 -0.19
N ASN A 8 -37.69 12.03 -1.02
CA ASN A 8 -37.67 11.61 -2.41
C ASN A 8 -36.52 12.34 -3.11
N CYS A 9 -35.43 11.65 -3.40
CA CYS A 9 -34.30 12.22 -4.12
C CYS A 9 -34.46 11.91 -5.61
N SER A 10 -35.07 12.84 -6.35
CA SER A 10 -35.21 12.80 -7.82
C SER A 10 -33.91 13.19 -8.55
N SER A 11 -32.82 13.44 -7.82
CA SER A 11 -31.57 14.02 -8.35
C SER A 11 -30.36 13.12 -8.06
N SER A 12 -29.48 12.96 -9.05
CA SER A 12 -28.21 12.26 -8.93
C SER A 12 -27.38 12.77 -7.73
N VAL A 13 -26.81 11.85 -6.95
CA VAL A 13 -25.95 12.15 -5.80
C VAL A 13 -24.70 12.92 -6.24
N SER A 14 -24.53 14.15 -5.76
CA SER A 14 -23.38 15.00 -6.12
C SER A 14 -22.24 14.97 -5.09
N LYS A 15 -22.53 14.61 -3.84
CA LYS A 15 -21.58 14.58 -2.72
C LYS A 15 -21.85 13.41 -1.77
N PHE A 16 -20.78 12.85 -1.23
CA PHE A 16 -20.78 11.87 -0.15
C PHE A 16 -20.25 12.51 1.13
N ILE A 17 -20.74 12.06 2.28
CA ILE A 17 -20.28 12.46 3.60
C ILE A 17 -19.55 11.27 4.22
N LEU A 18 -18.25 11.41 4.44
CA LEU A 18 -17.41 10.40 5.08
C LEU A 18 -17.56 10.53 6.59
N LEU A 19 -18.14 9.53 7.25
CA LEU A 19 -18.18 9.48 8.72
C LEU A 19 -16.80 9.00 9.19
N GLY A 20 -16.00 9.95 9.67
CA GLY A 20 -14.69 9.68 10.29
C GLY A 20 -14.80 8.89 11.60
N PHE A 21 -13.78 9.00 12.45
CA PHE A 21 -13.77 8.35 13.76
C PHE A 21 -14.63 9.15 14.77
N PRO A 22 -15.53 8.50 15.54
CA PRO A 22 -16.27 9.14 16.62
C PRO A 22 -15.33 9.35 17.81
N CYS A 23 -14.54 10.43 17.78
CA CYS A 23 -13.59 10.79 18.82
C CYS A 23 -13.85 12.23 19.29
N THR A 24 -13.47 12.55 20.53
CA THR A 24 -13.47 13.94 21.00
C THR A 24 -12.49 14.78 20.18
N TRP A 25 -12.75 16.09 20.09
CA TRP A 25 -11.90 17.02 19.35
C TRP A 25 -10.42 16.96 19.77
N GLU A 26 -10.16 16.78 21.07
CA GLU A 26 -8.81 16.61 21.63
C GLU A 26 -8.10 15.37 21.07
N ILE A 27 -8.81 14.23 20.98
CA ILE A 27 -8.28 12.99 20.42
C ILE A 27 -8.06 13.14 18.91
N GLN A 28 -8.95 13.83 18.19
CA GLN A 28 -8.77 14.10 16.75
C GLN A 28 -7.52 14.93 16.48
N ILE A 29 -7.22 15.95 17.30
CA ILE A 29 -5.99 16.74 17.20
C ILE A 29 -4.75 15.88 17.47
N LEU A 30 -4.77 15.02 18.49
CA LEU A 30 -3.67 14.11 18.78
C LEU A 30 -3.40 13.13 17.63
N LEU A 31 -4.46 12.55 17.06
CA LEU A 31 -4.36 11.67 15.89
C LEU A 31 -3.82 12.44 14.67
N PHE A 32 -4.34 13.64 14.39
CA PHE A 32 -3.84 14.49 13.31
C PHE A 32 -2.34 14.77 13.44
N SER A 33 -1.88 15.15 14.63
CA SER A 33 -0.47 15.40 14.91
C SER A 33 0.39 14.15 14.67
N PHE A 34 -0.05 12.99 15.20
CA PHE A 34 0.64 11.72 15.02
C PHE A 34 0.71 11.30 13.54
N PHE A 35 -0.40 11.33 12.81
CA PHE A 35 -0.46 10.97 11.39
C PHE A 35 0.30 11.94 10.49
N SER A 36 0.33 13.22 10.84
CA SER A 36 1.14 14.21 10.11
C SER A 36 2.63 13.96 10.32
N GLY A 37 3.04 13.60 11.54
CA GLY A 37 4.43 13.24 11.84
C GLY A 37 4.88 11.99 11.08
N THR A 38 4.05 10.94 11.07
CA THR A 38 4.35 9.72 10.31
C THR A 38 4.37 9.96 8.80
N TYR A 39 3.44 10.76 8.28
CA TYR A 39 3.41 11.19 6.86
C TYR A 39 4.74 11.80 6.41
N ILE A 40 5.23 12.80 7.15
CA ILE A 40 6.50 13.48 6.81
C ILE A 40 7.67 12.49 6.90
N LEU A 41 7.72 11.67 7.95
CA LEU A 41 8.80 10.70 8.14
C LEU A 41 8.85 9.69 7.00
N MET A 42 7.70 9.19 6.54
CA MET A 42 7.62 8.25 5.43
C MET A 42 8.07 8.88 4.11
N LEU A 43 7.69 10.13 3.84
CA LEU A 43 8.16 10.85 2.66
C LEU A 43 9.67 11.02 2.66
N ILE A 44 10.23 11.48 3.78
CA ILE A 44 11.69 11.65 3.93
C ILE A 44 12.41 10.31 3.76
N GLY A 45 11.91 9.23 4.39
CA GLY A 45 12.49 7.90 4.30
C GLY A 45 12.56 7.37 2.86
N ASN A 46 11.42 7.40 2.15
CA ASN A 46 11.35 6.93 0.77
C ASN A 46 12.12 7.82 -0.21
N LEU A 47 12.09 9.15 -0.04
CA LEU A 47 12.88 10.07 -0.85
C LEU A 47 14.38 9.84 -0.65
N SER A 48 14.81 9.59 0.59
CA SER A 48 16.21 9.28 0.90
C SER A 48 16.68 8.02 0.16
N ILE A 49 15.84 6.98 0.10
CA ILE A 49 16.14 5.75 -0.64
C ILE A 49 16.34 6.05 -2.13
N ILE A 50 15.42 6.80 -2.75
CA ILE A 50 15.50 7.19 -4.16
C ILE A 50 16.79 7.99 -4.42
N CYS A 51 17.06 9.01 -3.60
CA CYS A 51 18.24 9.85 -3.74
C CYS A 51 19.54 9.04 -3.65
N ILE A 52 19.62 8.10 -2.70
CA ILE A 52 20.80 7.26 -2.49
C ILE A 52 21.06 6.34 -3.68
N VAL A 53 20.03 5.67 -4.19
CA VAL A 53 20.17 4.78 -5.35
C VAL A 53 20.58 5.56 -6.60
N ARG A 54 20.18 6.84 -6.69
CA ARG A 54 20.60 7.71 -7.80
C ARG A 54 22.01 8.25 -7.65
N TRP A 55 22.45 8.55 -6.43
CA TRP A 55 23.75 9.15 -6.16
C TRP A 55 24.90 8.14 -6.13
N ASP A 56 24.68 6.95 -5.56
CA ASP A 56 25.72 5.93 -5.44
C ASP A 56 25.64 4.95 -6.62
N HIS A 57 26.59 5.08 -7.56
CA HIS A 57 26.71 4.17 -8.71
C HIS A 57 26.89 2.70 -8.30
N GLN A 58 27.47 2.41 -7.13
CA GLN A 58 27.62 1.04 -6.64
C GLN A 58 26.27 0.41 -6.26
N LEU A 59 25.26 1.23 -5.98
CA LEU A 59 23.89 0.82 -5.69
C LEU A 59 23.00 0.77 -6.93
N GLN A 60 23.51 1.01 -8.15
CA GLN A 60 22.71 0.88 -9.39
C GLN A 60 22.56 -0.58 -9.84
N THR A 61 22.34 -1.48 -8.88
CA THR A 61 22.05 -2.89 -9.14
C THR A 61 20.55 -3.11 -9.36
N PRO A 62 20.15 -4.21 -10.05
CA PRO A 62 18.76 -4.50 -10.35
C PRO A 62 17.82 -4.47 -9.13
N THR A 63 18.26 -5.03 -8.00
CA THR A 63 17.51 -5.05 -6.73
C THR A 63 17.25 -3.63 -6.20
N TYR A 64 18.25 -2.74 -6.22
CA TYR A 64 18.10 -1.38 -5.70
C TYR A 64 17.29 -0.49 -6.64
N ILE A 65 17.31 -0.74 -7.95
CA ILE A 65 16.43 -0.07 -8.91
C ILE A 65 14.97 -0.45 -8.66
N LEU A 66 14.68 -1.73 -8.39
CA LEU A 66 13.35 -2.16 -7.97
C LEU A 66 12.94 -1.49 -6.65
N LEU A 67 13.85 -1.42 -5.68
CA LEU A 67 13.59 -0.75 -4.41
C LEU A 67 13.30 0.74 -4.57
N ALA A 68 14.01 1.45 -5.45
CA ALA A 68 13.76 2.87 -5.73
C ALA A 68 12.39 3.09 -6.38
N ASN A 69 11.96 2.19 -7.29
CA ASN A 69 10.61 2.23 -7.86
C ASN A 69 9.54 1.93 -6.82
N PHE A 70 9.79 0.97 -5.93
CA PHE A 70 8.91 0.65 -4.80
C PHE A 70 8.79 1.85 -3.85
N SER A 71 9.89 2.51 -3.49
CA SER A 71 9.85 3.74 -2.67
C SER A 71 9.09 4.89 -3.35
N PHE A 72 9.17 5.00 -4.68
CA PHE A 72 8.37 5.98 -5.41
C PHE A 72 6.88 5.65 -5.36
N LEU A 73 6.51 4.37 -5.47
CA LEU A 73 5.14 3.90 -5.29
C LEU A 73 4.62 4.24 -3.89
N GLU A 74 5.40 3.96 -2.83
CA GLU A 74 5.02 4.26 -1.44
C GLU A 74 4.74 5.76 -1.26
N ILE A 75 5.57 6.64 -1.84
CA ILE A 75 5.34 8.10 -1.82
C ILE A 75 4.00 8.43 -2.47
N CYS A 76 3.73 7.86 -3.65
CA CYS A 76 2.49 8.12 -4.37
C CYS A 76 1.26 7.64 -3.58
N PHE A 77 1.34 6.44 -2.98
CA PHE A 77 0.28 5.86 -2.14
C PHE A 77 -0.02 6.72 -0.91
N ILE A 78 1.02 7.21 -0.24
CA ILE A 78 0.90 8.06 0.95
C ILE A 78 0.31 9.43 0.57
N ILE A 79 0.77 10.04 -0.53
CA ILE A 79 0.25 11.33 -1.01
C ILE A 79 -1.22 11.22 -1.46
N SER A 80 -1.65 10.10 -2.05
CA SER A 80 -3.05 9.95 -2.47
C SER A 80 -4.02 9.75 -1.30
N THR A 81 -3.54 9.16 -0.20
CA THR A 81 -4.41 8.63 0.87
C THR A 81 -4.38 9.51 2.11
N THR A 82 -3.19 9.85 2.59
CA THR A 82 -2.99 10.49 3.88
C THR A 82 -3.53 11.92 3.98
N PRO A 83 -3.42 12.80 2.95
CA PRO A 83 -3.98 14.15 3.02
C PRO A 83 -5.50 14.17 3.21
N ASN A 84 -6.24 13.29 2.52
CA ASN A 84 -7.69 13.17 2.68
C ASN A 84 -8.06 12.66 4.08
N MET A 85 -7.32 11.67 4.60
CA MET A 85 -7.51 11.19 5.97
C MET A 85 -7.20 12.29 7.00
N LEU A 86 -6.14 13.06 6.81
CA LEU A 86 -5.76 14.19 7.68
C LEU A 86 -6.81 15.29 7.66
N ALA A 87 -7.33 15.65 6.48
CA ALA A 87 -8.41 16.62 6.33
C ALA A 87 -9.68 16.16 7.07
N ASN A 88 -9.98 14.85 7.07
CA ASN A 88 -11.13 14.28 7.78
C ASN A 88 -11.02 14.34 9.31
N PHE A 89 -9.82 14.51 9.89
CA PHE A 89 -9.67 14.73 11.33
C PHE A 89 -9.99 16.17 11.77
N VAL A 90 -9.92 17.13 10.85
CA VAL A 90 -10.04 18.57 11.17
C VAL A 90 -11.31 19.19 10.57
N SER A 91 -11.92 18.57 9.55
CA SER A 91 -13.13 19.07 8.91
C SER A 91 -14.41 18.67 9.65
N ALA A 92 -15.27 19.65 9.92
CA ALA A 92 -16.58 19.43 10.54
C ALA A 92 -17.63 18.86 9.55
N THR A 93 -17.42 19.03 8.25
CA THR A 93 -18.41 18.67 7.20
C THR A 93 -18.08 17.40 6.42
N ASN A 94 -16.81 16.94 6.40
CA ASN A 94 -16.32 15.69 5.78
C ASN A 94 -16.98 15.32 4.43
N ALA A 95 -17.28 16.33 3.60
CA ALA A 95 -17.99 16.14 2.34
C ALA A 95 -17.00 16.00 1.18
N ILE A 96 -17.08 14.90 0.45
CA ILE A 96 -16.30 14.62 -0.76
C ILE A 96 -17.24 14.63 -1.97
N SER A 97 -16.77 15.15 -3.11
CA SER A 97 -17.57 15.08 -4.34
C SER A 97 -17.66 13.65 -4.85
N PHE A 98 -18.69 13.35 -5.64
CA PHE A 98 -18.82 12.04 -6.30
C PHE A 98 -17.54 11.68 -7.08
N SER A 99 -17.07 12.58 -7.95
CA SER A 99 -15.84 12.39 -8.72
C SER A 99 -14.59 12.26 -7.85
N GLY A 100 -14.48 13.05 -6.77
CA GLY A 100 -13.36 12.97 -5.83
C GLY A 100 -13.30 11.63 -5.10
N CYS A 101 -14.46 11.08 -4.75
CA CYS A 101 -14.59 9.78 -4.09
C CYS A 101 -14.11 8.64 -5.00
N PHE A 102 -14.57 8.61 -6.25
CA PHE A 102 -14.13 7.59 -7.22
C PHE A 102 -12.68 7.76 -7.66
N LEU A 103 -12.16 8.99 -7.70
CA LEU A 103 -10.75 9.25 -7.95
C LEU A 103 -9.87 8.74 -6.81
N GLN A 104 -10.26 9.02 -5.55
CA GLN A 104 -9.57 8.49 -4.37
C GLN A 104 -9.60 6.96 -4.36
N PHE A 105 -10.77 6.37 -4.60
CA PHE A 105 -10.95 4.93 -4.72
C PHE A 105 -10.02 4.33 -5.79
N TYR A 106 -10.02 4.88 -7.01
CA TYR A 106 -9.19 4.37 -8.11
C TYR A 106 -7.69 4.39 -7.78
N PHE A 107 -7.18 5.54 -7.32
CA PHE A 107 -5.75 5.66 -7.01
C PHE A 107 -5.34 4.77 -5.83
N PHE A 108 -6.13 4.72 -4.76
CA PHE A 108 -5.81 3.91 -3.58
C PHE A 108 -5.65 2.43 -3.94
N PHE A 109 -6.63 1.85 -4.62
CA PHE A 109 -6.60 0.43 -4.97
C PHE A 109 -5.61 0.12 -6.10
N SER A 110 -5.43 1.02 -7.07
CA SER A 110 -4.42 0.84 -8.13
C SER A 110 -3.00 0.84 -7.56
N MET A 111 -2.71 1.76 -6.63
CA MET A 111 -1.41 1.82 -5.96
C MET A 111 -1.18 0.58 -5.08
N GLY A 112 -2.16 0.16 -4.28
CA GLY A 112 -2.07 -1.07 -3.48
C GLY A 112 -1.89 -2.34 -4.35
N THR A 113 -2.54 -2.40 -5.51
CA THR A 113 -2.32 -3.49 -6.49
C THR A 113 -0.90 -3.47 -7.01
N THR A 114 -0.43 -2.28 -7.40
CA THR A 114 0.94 -2.10 -7.88
C THR A 114 1.94 -2.56 -6.82
N GLU A 115 1.65 -2.31 -5.54
CA GLU A 115 2.46 -2.75 -4.39
C GLU A 115 2.58 -4.27 -4.35
N THR A 116 1.45 -5.00 -4.46
CA THR A 116 1.45 -6.47 -4.48
C THR A 116 2.26 -7.06 -5.65
N PHE A 117 2.25 -6.40 -6.81
CA PHE A 117 3.05 -6.83 -7.95
C PHE A 117 4.54 -6.55 -7.74
N PHE A 118 4.90 -5.39 -7.18
CA PHE A 118 6.30 -5.12 -6.84
C PHE A 118 6.84 -6.09 -5.78
N LEU A 119 6.06 -6.38 -4.73
CA LEU A 119 6.42 -7.38 -3.72
C LEU A 119 6.63 -8.77 -4.34
N SER A 120 5.80 -9.14 -5.32
CA SER A 120 5.95 -10.39 -6.06
C SER A 120 7.24 -10.39 -6.90
N VAL A 121 7.52 -9.32 -7.63
CA VAL A 121 8.75 -9.19 -8.43
C VAL A 121 10.01 -9.19 -7.53
N MET A 122 9.96 -8.55 -6.37
CA MET A 122 11.05 -8.55 -5.40
C MET A 122 11.25 -9.95 -4.78
N ALA A 123 10.18 -10.71 -4.52
CA ALA A 123 10.28 -12.10 -4.10
C ALA A 123 10.94 -12.98 -5.19
N LEU A 124 10.59 -12.76 -6.46
CA LEU A 124 11.19 -13.44 -7.61
C LEU A 124 12.68 -13.10 -7.75
N ASP A 125 13.06 -11.83 -7.58
CA ASP A 125 14.46 -11.39 -7.58
C ASP A 125 15.28 -12.16 -6.52
N ARG A 126 14.75 -12.27 -5.29
CA ARG A 126 15.40 -13.04 -4.22
C ARG A 126 15.48 -14.52 -4.51
N TYR A 127 14.43 -15.10 -5.07
CA TYR A 127 14.44 -16.49 -5.52
C TYR A 127 15.55 -16.74 -6.53
N LEU A 128 15.63 -15.93 -7.60
CA LEU A 128 16.63 -16.13 -8.64
C LEU A 128 18.06 -15.90 -8.11
N ALA A 129 18.26 -14.90 -7.25
CA ALA A 129 19.58 -14.59 -6.69
C ALA A 129 20.13 -15.74 -5.81
N ILE A 130 19.27 -16.40 -5.02
CA ILE A 130 19.69 -17.41 -4.05
C ILE A 130 19.62 -18.83 -4.64
N CYS A 131 18.52 -19.17 -5.31
CA CYS A 131 18.29 -20.53 -5.80
C CYS A 131 18.98 -20.78 -7.16
N ARG A 132 19.29 -19.74 -7.94
CA ARG A 132 19.88 -19.84 -9.28
C ARG A 132 21.02 -18.81 -9.51
N PRO A 133 22.05 -18.78 -8.65
CA PRO A 133 23.08 -17.72 -8.67
C PRO A 133 23.85 -17.64 -9.99
N LEU A 134 24.12 -18.77 -10.65
CA LEU A 134 24.86 -18.81 -11.94
C LEU A 134 24.07 -18.20 -13.11
N HIS A 135 22.74 -18.25 -13.06
CA HIS A 135 21.89 -17.68 -14.12
C HIS A 135 21.38 -16.29 -13.77
N TYR A 136 21.44 -15.86 -12.51
CA TYR A 136 20.93 -14.58 -12.05
C TYR A 136 21.41 -13.38 -12.91
N PRO A 137 22.72 -13.21 -13.22
CA PRO A 137 23.18 -12.06 -14.00
C PRO A 137 22.66 -12.03 -15.45
N SER A 138 22.34 -13.20 -16.01
CA SER A 138 21.77 -13.33 -17.36
C SER A 138 20.25 -13.10 -17.38
N ILE A 139 19.57 -13.41 -16.28
CA ILE A 139 18.12 -13.34 -16.17
C ILE A 139 17.66 -11.96 -15.69
N ILE A 140 18.27 -11.44 -14.62
CA ILE A 140 17.92 -10.17 -13.99
C ILE A 140 18.97 -9.13 -14.38
N THR A 141 18.62 -8.35 -15.40
CA THR A 141 19.41 -7.20 -15.85
C THR A 141 18.68 -5.90 -15.54
N VAL A 142 19.41 -4.79 -15.47
CA VAL A 142 18.83 -3.45 -15.22
C VAL A 142 17.66 -3.15 -16.18
N ARG A 143 17.83 -3.41 -17.48
CA ARG A 143 16.79 -3.19 -18.50
C ARG A 143 15.55 -4.05 -18.25
N ARG A 144 15.73 -5.30 -17.80
CA ARG A 144 14.61 -6.18 -17.46
C ARG A 144 13.89 -5.71 -16.21
N CYS A 145 14.59 -5.25 -15.17
CA CYS A 145 13.98 -4.67 -13.98
C CYS A 145 13.16 -3.41 -14.28
N ILE A 146 13.66 -2.52 -15.14
CA ILE A 146 12.90 -1.34 -15.56
C ILE A 146 11.60 -1.76 -16.27
N ARG A 147 11.69 -2.72 -17.19
CA ARG A 147 10.51 -3.25 -17.90
C ARG A 147 9.53 -3.94 -16.96
N MET A 148 10.01 -4.75 -16.02
CA MET A 148 9.16 -5.40 -15.01
C MET A 148 8.47 -4.35 -14.13
N GLY A 149 9.18 -3.31 -13.69
CA GLY A 149 8.58 -2.20 -12.95
C GLY A 149 7.50 -1.49 -13.76
N ALA A 150 7.77 -1.17 -15.02
CA ALA A 150 6.76 -0.56 -15.91
C ALA A 150 5.53 -1.47 -16.10
N CYS A 151 5.72 -2.79 -16.20
CA CYS A 151 4.63 -3.75 -16.23
C CYS A 151 3.84 -3.75 -14.91
N CYS A 152 4.50 -3.69 -13.75
CA CYS A 152 3.80 -3.61 -12.46
C CYS A 152 2.90 -2.37 -12.39
N TRP A 153 3.41 -1.20 -12.80
CA TRP A 153 2.63 0.04 -12.89
C TRP A 153 1.45 -0.09 -13.86
N ALA A 154 1.70 -0.55 -15.08
CA ALA A 154 0.64 -0.69 -16.08
C ALA A 154 -0.44 -1.67 -15.62
N CYS A 155 -0.06 -2.86 -15.16
CA CYS A 155 -1.01 -3.86 -14.67
C CYS A 155 -1.80 -3.35 -13.46
N GLY A 156 -1.14 -2.69 -12.49
CA GLY A 156 -1.81 -2.19 -11.29
C GLY A 156 -2.87 -1.13 -11.60
N PHE A 157 -2.58 -0.21 -12.52
CA PHE A 157 -3.53 0.83 -12.94
C PHE A 157 -4.66 0.31 -13.83
N LEU A 158 -4.40 -0.73 -14.62
CA LEU A 158 -5.42 -1.35 -15.46
C LEU A 158 -6.36 -2.26 -14.66
N TYR A 159 -5.87 -2.92 -13.61
CA TYR A 159 -6.61 -3.94 -12.87
C TYR A 159 -7.91 -3.41 -12.24
N PHE A 160 -7.87 -2.20 -11.68
CA PHE A 160 -9.00 -1.62 -10.96
C PHE A 160 -9.95 -0.76 -11.81
N LEU A 161 -9.70 -0.60 -13.12
CA LEU A 161 -10.59 0.16 -14.00
C LEU A 161 -12.00 -0.43 -14.05
N LEU A 162 -12.11 -1.76 -14.20
CA LEU A 162 -13.40 -2.43 -14.31
C LEU A 162 -14.19 -2.36 -12.98
N PRO A 163 -13.63 -2.73 -11.80
CA PRO A 163 -14.33 -2.54 -10.53
C PRO A 163 -14.80 -1.10 -10.28
N VAL A 164 -13.95 -0.10 -10.57
CA VAL A 164 -14.29 1.32 -10.43
C VAL A 164 -15.45 1.70 -11.34
N TYR A 165 -15.38 1.29 -12.61
CA TYR A 165 -16.46 1.53 -13.56
C TYR A 165 -17.77 0.92 -13.08
N LEU A 166 -17.79 -0.37 -12.73
CA LEU A 166 -19.01 -1.06 -12.30
C LEU A 166 -19.66 -0.39 -11.08
N ILE A 167 -18.86 -0.03 -10.06
CA ILE A 167 -19.39 0.63 -8.85
C ILE A 167 -19.88 2.05 -9.18
N SER A 168 -19.23 2.77 -10.09
CA SER A 168 -19.65 4.12 -10.49
C SER A 168 -21.00 4.16 -11.22
N GLN A 169 -21.40 3.05 -11.83
CA GLN A 169 -22.70 2.92 -12.53
C GLN A 169 -23.86 2.56 -11.59
N LEU A 170 -23.60 2.28 -10.31
CA LEU A 170 -24.66 1.94 -9.37
C LEU A 170 -25.54 3.16 -9.04
N PRO A 171 -26.87 2.98 -8.89
CA PRO A 171 -27.73 4.05 -8.43
C PRO A 171 -27.51 4.28 -6.94
N PHE A 172 -27.00 5.45 -6.53
CA PHE A 172 -26.76 5.80 -5.13
C PHE A 172 -27.96 6.53 -4.51
N CYS A 173 -28.34 6.13 -3.29
CA CYS A 173 -29.51 6.65 -2.58
C CYS A 173 -29.12 7.60 -1.43
N CYS A 174 -30.02 8.54 -1.10
CA CYS A 174 -29.91 9.33 0.12
C CYS A 174 -30.37 8.53 1.35
N PRO A 175 -29.68 8.65 2.50
CA PRO A 175 -28.64 9.63 2.84
C PRO A 175 -27.23 9.21 2.38
N ASN A 176 -26.49 10.12 1.73
CA ASN A 176 -25.15 9.88 1.14
C ASN A 176 -24.03 9.76 2.19
N LYS A 177 -24.26 9.02 3.28
CA LYS A 177 -23.31 8.86 4.38
C LYS A 177 -22.56 7.54 4.22
N ILE A 178 -21.25 7.63 4.07
CA ILE A 178 -20.35 6.48 4.02
C ILE A 178 -19.76 6.34 5.41
N ASP A 179 -20.02 5.23 6.10
CA ASP A 179 -19.47 4.97 7.43
C ASP A 179 -18.00 4.50 7.38
N HIS A 180 -17.16 5.29 6.71
CA HIS A 180 -15.76 5.00 6.44
C HIS A 180 -14.99 6.31 6.21
N PHE A 181 -13.67 6.32 6.47
CA PHE A 181 -12.82 7.53 6.28
C PHE A 181 -12.25 7.67 4.87
N LEU A 182 -12.48 6.67 4.01
CA LEU A 182 -12.12 6.63 2.60
C LEU A 182 -13.25 5.98 1.79
N CYS A 183 -13.30 6.29 0.50
CA CYS A 183 -14.25 5.69 -0.44
C CYS A 183 -13.87 4.24 -0.76
N ASP A 184 -14.41 3.32 0.03
CA ASP A 184 -14.18 1.89 -0.08
C ASP A 184 -15.33 1.21 -0.86
N PRO A 185 -15.05 0.22 -1.73
CA PRO A 185 -16.05 -0.57 -2.44
C PRO A 185 -17.20 -1.08 -1.58
N GLY A 186 -16.91 -1.68 -0.42
CA GLY A 186 -17.94 -2.31 0.41
C GLY A 186 -18.99 -1.31 0.90
N PRO A 187 -18.58 -0.24 1.61
CA PRO A 187 -19.45 0.86 2.00
C PRO A 187 -20.16 1.55 0.82
N LEU A 188 -19.49 1.75 -0.32
CA LEU A 188 -20.12 2.35 -1.51
C LEU A 188 -21.27 1.46 -2.02
N MET A 189 -21.04 0.16 -2.13
CA MET A 189 -22.04 -0.77 -2.66
C MET A 189 -23.25 -0.90 -1.74
N LYS A 190 -23.04 -0.87 -0.42
CA LYS A 190 -24.13 -0.81 0.58
C LYS A 190 -24.98 0.46 0.51
N LEU A 191 -24.43 1.54 -0.05
CA LEU A 191 -25.14 2.81 -0.24
C LEU A 191 -26.01 2.84 -1.50
N SER A 192 -25.90 1.81 -2.36
CA SER A 192 -26.72 1.70 -3.56
C SER A 192 -28.21 1.52 -3.21
N CYS A 193 -29.07 2.14 -4.01
CA CYS A 193 -30.53 2.02 -3.89
C CYS A 193 -31.04 0.61 -4.18
N VAL A 194 -30.31 -0.11 -5.03
CA VAL A 194 -30.71 -1.40 -5.57
C VAL A 194 -29.56 -2.37 -5.33
N PRO A 195 -29.79 -3.50 -4.63
CA PRO A 195 -28.78 -4.52 -4.45
C PRO A 195 -28.18 -4.95 -5.78
N SER A 196 -26.85 -4.97 -5.87
CA SER A 196 -26.13 -5.39 -7.08
C SER A 196 -25.23 -6.59 -6.78
N PRO A 197 -25.82 -7.79 -6.57
CA PRO A 197 -25.05 -8.98 -6.20
C PRO A 197 -24.03 -9.38 -7.27
N ALA A 198 -24.32 -9.11 -8.55
CA ALA A 198 -23.37 -9.35 -9.63
C ALA A 198 -22.10 -8.50 -9.46
N THR A 199 -22.26 -7.20 -9.16
CA THR A 199 -21.11 -6.31 -8.93
C THR A 199 -20.34 -6.72 -7.67
N GLU A 200 -21.05 -7.13 -6.60
CA GLU A 200 -20.43 -7.62 -5.36
C GLU A 200 -19.55 -8.84 -5.61
N VAL A 201 -20.10 -9.84 -6.31
CA VAL A 201 -19.39 -11.07 -6.65
C VAL A 201 -18.21 -10.77 -7.58
N ILE A 202 -18.38 -9.93 -8.61
CA ILE A 202 -17.27 -9.57 -9.51
C ILE A 202 -16.14 -8.87 -8.74
N CYS A 203 -16.46 -7.87 -7.92
CA CYS A 203 -15.45 -7.16 -7.14
C CYS A 203 -14.77 -8.09 -6.12
N ALA A 204 -15.52 -8.96 -5.45
CA ALA A 204 -14.96 -9.94 -4.52
C ALA A 204 -14.04 -10.93 -5.21
N MET A 205 -14.42 -11.42 -6.39
CA MET A 205 -13.60 -12.32 -7.21
C MET A 205 -12.30 -11.65 -7.66
N PHE A 206 -12.35 -10.40 -8.16
CA PHE A 206 -11.16 -9.64 -8.53
C PHE A 206 -10.21 -9.49 -7.33
N ASN A 207 -10.70 -8.96 -6.21
CA ASN A 207 -9.86 -8.80 -5.01
C ASN A 207 -9.28 -10.13 -4.53
N SER A 208 -10.07 -11.20 -4.52
CA SER A 208 -9.62 -12.52 -4.09
C SER A 208 -8.55 -13.09 -5.02
N VAL A 209 -8.76 -13.05 -6.33
CA VAL A 209 -7.79 -13.53 -7.32
C VAL A 209 -6.48 -12.78 -7.19
N LEU A 210 -6.51 -11.46 -7.10
CA LEU A 210 -5.30 -10.65 -6.88
C LEU A 210 -4.57 -11.07 -5.61
N MET A 211 -5.27 -11.08 -4.48
CA MET A 211 -4.70 -11.37 -3.17
C MET A 211 -4.12 -12.77 -3.07
N PHE A 212 -4.89 -13.81 -3.44
CA PHE A 212 -4.43 -15.19 -3.31
C PHE A 212 -3.33 -15.52 -4.31
N SER A 213 -3.41 -15.05 -5.55
CA SER A 213 -2.38 -15.34 -6.56
C SER A 213 -1.01 -14.76 -6.17
N THR A 214 -0.99 -13.49 -5.77
CA THR A 214 0.24 -12.80 -5.35
C THR A 214 0.78 -13.35 -4.03
N PHE A 215 -0.08 -13.63 -3.05
CA PHE A 215 0.32 -14.26 -1.79
C PHE A 215 0.94 -15.65 -2.01
N LEU A 216 0.27 -16.52 -2.76
CA LEU A 216 0.76 -17.87 -3.05
C LEU A 216 2.08 -17.83 -3.82
N PHE A 217 2.22 -16.89 -4.76
CA PHE A 217 3.47 -16.70 -5.50
C PHE A 217 4.63 -16.31 -4.57
N ILE A 218 4.40 -15.34 -3.67
CA ILE A 218 5.41 -14.88 -2.71
C ILE A 218 5.80 -16.01 -1.75
N ILE A 219 4.83 -16.69 -1.13
CA ILE A 219 5.08 -17.79 -0.19
C ILE A 219 5.82 -18.94 -0.88
N SER A 220 5.42 -19.32 -2.09
CA SER A 220 6.10 -20.37 -2.85
C SER A 220 7.55 -20.00 -3.16
N SER A 221 7.78 -18.75 -3.58
CA SER A 221 9.14 -18.25 -3.83
C SER A 221 10.00 -18.29 -2.56
N TYR A 222 9.47 -17.85 -1.43
CA TYR A 222 10.19 -17.87 -0.15
C TYR A 222 10.39 -19.27 0.43
N ALA A 223 9.44 -20.18 0.24
CA ALA A 223 9.61 -21.58 0.64
C ALA A 223 10.80 -22.22 -0.09
N LEU A 224 10.95 -21.95 -1.39
CA LEU A 224 12.10 -22.40 -2.18
C LEU A 224 13.40 -21.74 -1.73
N VAL A 225 13.38 -20.43 -1.44
CA VAL A 225 14.54 -19.71 -0.90
C VAL A 225 14.97 -20.30 0.43
N ILE A 226 14.05 -20.48 1.39
CA ILE A 226 14.34 -21.06 2.70
C ILE A 226 14.93 -22.47 2.53
N ARG A 227 14.33 -23.30 1.67
CA ARG A 227 14.85 -24.63 1.36
C ARG A 227 16.28 -24.60 0.82
N ALA A 228 16.59 -23.65 -0.07
CA ALA A 228 17.94 -23.48 -0.61
C ALA A 228 18.92 -23.01 0.47
N VAL A 229 18.51 -22.06 1.32
CA VAL A 229 19.33 -21.55 2.44
C VAL A 229 19.64 -22.63 3.46
N LEU A 230 18.67 -23.47 3.82
CA LEU A 230 18.89 -24.59 4.76
C LEU A 230 19.91 -25.61 4.24
N ARG A 231 20.07 -25.73 2.92
CA ARG A 231 21.07 -26.60 2.28
C ARG A 231 22.48 -26.00 2.25
N VAL A 232 22.65 -24.71 2.55
CA VAL A 232 23.98 -24.09 2.62
C VAL A 232 24.73 -24.67 3.83
N PRO A 233 25.93 -25.23 3.68
CA PRO A 233 26.65 -25.85 4.81
C PRO A 233 27.23 -24.83 5.81
N SER A 234 27.51 -23.59 5.38
CA SER A 234 28.07 -22.54 6.24
C SER A 234 27.01 -21.81 7.07
N ALA A 235 27.20 -21.78 8.40
CA ALA A 235 26.34 -21.04 9.33
C ALA A 235 26.33 -19.53 9.06
N GLU A 236 27.47 -18.97 8.64
CA GLU A 236 27.60 -17.55 8.31
C GLU A 236 26.86 -17.21 7.01
N GLY A 237 26.94 -18.10 6.01
CA GLY A 237 26.16 -18.01 4.78
C GLY A 237 24.65 -18.07 5.02
N ARG A 238 24.20 -18.97 5.93
CA ARG A 238 22.80 -19.04 6.36
C ARG A 238 22.35 -17.74 7.03
N HIS A 239 23.12 -17.23 7.98
CA HIS A 239 22.78 -16.02 8.73
C HIS A 239 22.63 -14.79 7.80
N LYS A 240 23.54 -14.64 6.83
CA LYS A 240 23.47 -13.55 5.83
C LYS A 240 22.21 -13.66 4.95
N ALA A 241 21.84 -14.86 4.52
CA ALA A 241 20.66 -15.10 3.71
C ALA A 241 19.35 -14.89 4.50
N PHE A 242 19.27 -15.38 5.75
CA PHE A 242 18.12 -15.15 6.64
C PHE A 242 17.93 -13.68 7.00
N SER A 243 19.02 -12.94 7.24
CA SER A 243 18.96 -11.50 7.53
C SER A 243 18.37 -10.71 6.35
N THR A 244 18.72 -11.11 5.12
CA THR A 244 18.23 -10.46 3.90
C THR A 244 16.78 -10.84 3.60
N CYS A 245 16.42 -12.13 3.68
CA CYS A 245 15.07 -12.62 3.39
C CYS A 245 14.05 -12.26 4.46
N GLY A 246 14.46 -12.24 5.72
CA GLY A 246 13.59 -11.92 6.86
C GLY A 246 13.03 -10.50 6.81
N SER A 247 13.77 -9.55 6.24
CA SER A 247 13.28 -8.17 6.06
C SER A 247 12.10 -8.10 5.09
N HIS A 248 12.21 -8.75 3.93
CA HIS A 248 11.13 -8.78 2.95
C HIS A 248 9.94 -9.64 3.43
N LEU A 249 10.20 -10.76 4.11
CA LEU A 249 9.14 -11.55 4.75
C LEU A 249 8.41 -10.74 5.84
N ALA A 250 9.10 -9.88 6.59
CA ALA A 250 8.44 -8.99 7.55
C ALA A 250 7.51 -7.98 6.87
N VAL A 251 7.97 -7.36 5.77
CA VAL A 251 7.13 -6.46 4.94
C VAL A 251 5.92 -7.18 4.38
N VAL A 252 6.12 -8.36 3.78
CA VAL A 252 5.03 -9.20 3.26
C VAL A 252 4.05 -9.58 4.37
N SER A 253 4.54 -9.99 5.54
CA SER A 253 3.69 -10.36 6.67
C SER A 253 2.90 -9.19 7.23
N LEU A 254 3.49 -7.98 7.30
CA LEU A 254 2.80 -6.78 7.73
C LEU A 254 1.72 -6.39 6.71
N PHE A 255 2.03 -6.44 5.41
CA PHE A 255 1.08 -6.13 4.35
C PHE A 255 -0.05 -7.16 4.24
N TYR A 256 0.25 -8.42 3.94
CA TYR A 256 -0.78 -9.45 3.75
C TYR A 256 -1.46 -9.84 5.06
N GLY A 257 -0.76 -9.82 6.19
CA GLY A 257 -1.35 -10.13 7.48
C GLY A 257 -2.40 -9.09 7.88
N SER A 258 -2.14 -7.80 7.63
CA SER A 258 -3.12 -6.75 7.92
C SER A 258 -4.31 -6.77 6.94
N VAL A 259 -4.07 -7.01 5.65
CA VAL A 259 -5.14 -7.14 4.64
C VAL A 259 -6.00 -8.39 4.88
N MET A 260 -5.42 -9.53 5.25
CA MET A 260 -6.22 -10.73 5.57
C MET A 260 -7.11 -10.55 6.80
N ILE A 261 -6.68 -9.80 7.82
CA ILE A 261 -7.53 -9.48 8.98
C ILE A 261 -8.76 -8.66 8.54
N VAL A 262 -8.66 -7.83 7.50
CA VAL A 262 -9.78 -7.00 7.02
C VAL A 262 -10.73 -7.78 6.13
N TYR A 263 -10.20 -8.56 5.18
CA TYR A 263 -10.99 -9.15 4.11
C TYR A 263 -11.36 -10.62 4.34
N VAL A 264 -10.69 -11.32 5.27
CA VAL A 264 -10.94 -12.74 5.57
C VAL A 264 -11.58 -12.93 6.94
N SER A 265 -11.50 -11.96 7.86
CA SER A 265 -12.31 -12.03 9.09
C SER A 265 -13.80 -11.98 8.74
N PRO A 266 -14.62 -12.91 9.27
CA PRO A 266 -16.03 -12.96 8.97
C PRO A 266 -16.67 -11.62 9.34
N THR A 267 -17.21 -10.95 8.33
CA THR A 267 -17.92 -9.67 8.42
C THR A 267 -19.25 -9.78 9.19
N THR A 268 -19.61 -10.98 9.66
CA THR A 268 -20.75 -11.24 10.53
C THR A 268 -20.43 -10.81 11.96
N GLY A 269 -20.64 -9.51 12.25
CA GLY A 269 -20.72 -9.00 13.62
C GLY A 269 -19.63 -8.01 14.07
N ASN A 270 -18.69 -7.61 13.20
CA ASN A 270 -17.70 -6.61 13.58
C ASN A 270 -18.27 -5.18 13.48
N PRO A 271 -18.20 -4.37 14.56
CA PRO A 271 -18.60 -2.96 14.51
C PRO A 271 -17.80 -2.19 13.46
N ALA A 272 -18.45 -1.27 12.73
CA ALA A 272 -17.81 -0.42 11.72
C ALA A 272 -16.55 0.32 12.23
N GLY A 273 -16.46 0.59 13.53
CA GLY A 273 -15.26 1.14 14.17
C GLY A 273 -14.02 0.25 14.07
N ILE A 274 -14.15 -1.08 14.16
CA ILE A 274 -13.02 -2.01 14.03
C ILE A 274 -12.48 -2.00 12.60
N GLN A 275 -13.34 -2.01 11.59
CA GLN A 275 -12.92 -1.92 10.19
C GLN A 275 -12.17 -0.62 9.88
N LYS A 276 -12.62 0.52 10.42
CA LYS A 276 -11.90 1.80 10.30
C LYS A 276 -10.54 1.77 10.98
N ILE A 277 -10.44 1.23 12.20
CA ILE A 277 -9.16 1.13 12.92
C ILE A 277 -8.21 0.23 12.15
N VAL A 278 -8.63 -0.97 11.74
CA VAL A 278 -7.77 -1.89 11.00
C VAL A 278 -7.38 -1.30 9.64
N THR A 279 -8.28 -0.56 8.98
CA THR A 279 -7.96 0.14 7.73
C THR A 279 -6.93 1.24 7.89
N LEU A 280 -7.01 1.98 8.98
CA LEU A 280 -6.00 2.96 9.35
C LEU A 280 -4.65 2.30 9.72
N PHE A 281 -4.67 1.12 10.33
CA PHE A 281 -3.44 0.36 10.61
C PHE A 281 -2.77 -0.09 9.31
N TYR A 282 -3.46 -0.73 8.36
CA TYR A 282 -2.78 -1.21 7.14
C TYR A 282 -2.40 -0.08 6.17
N SER A 283 -3.20 1.00 6.08
CA SER A 283 -2.93 2.12 5.17
C SER A 283 -1.83 3.06 5.66
N VAL A 284 -1.49 3.05 6.96
CA VAL A 284 -0.48 3.95 7.54
C VAL A 284 0.69 3.20 8.15
N LEU A 285 0.47 2.14 8.95
CA LEU A 285 1.56 1.46 9.64
C LEU A 285 2.36 0.56 8.71
N THR A 286 1.74 -0.09 7.74
CA THR A 286 2.48 -0.93 6.77
C THR A 286 3.47 -0.08 5.95
N PRO A 287 3.07 1.04 5.33
CA PRO A 287 4.01 1.93 4.62
C PRO A 287 5.02 2.61 5.55
N LEU A 288 4.70 2.80 6.84
CA LEU A 288 5.63 3.36 7.81
C LEU A 288 6.82 2.43 8.11
N PHE A 289 6.55 1.12 8.21
CA PHE A 289 7.59 0.15 8.50
C PHE A 289 8.44 -0.21 7.28
N ASN A 290 7.90 -0.10 6.06
CA ASN A 290 8.58 -0.47 4.82
C ASN A 290 9.95 0.22 4.65
N PRO A 291 10.09 1.56 4.70
CA PRO A 291 11.38 2.26 4.59
C PRO A 291 12.33 1.93 5.73
N LEU A 292 11.83 1.76 6.95
CA LEU A 292 12.64 1.42 8.12
C LEU A 292 13.22 0.01 7.98
N ILE A 293 12.44 -0.95 7.49
CA ILE A 293 12.88 -2.32 7.28
C ILE A 293 13.95 -2.39 6.18
N TYR A 294 13.75 -1.69 5.05
CA TYR A 294 14.71 -1.72 3.94
C TYR A 294 15.99 -0.91 4.23
N SER A 295 15.88 0.25 4.89
CA SER A 295 17.03 1.14 5.17
C SER A 295 17.81 0.77 6.43
N LEU A 296 17.15 0.42 7.54
CA LEU A 296 17.80 0.18 8.84
C LEU A 296 18.27 -1.26 9.03
N ARG A 297 18.04 -2.17 8.08
CA ARG A 297 18.63 -3.52 8.13
C ARG A 297 19.66 -3.79 7.04
N ASN A 298 19.66 -3.03 5.95
CA ASN A 298 20.65 -3.20 4.88
C ASN A 298 21.93 -2.40 5.19
N LYS A 299 23.06 -3.11 5.40
CA LYS A 299 24.36 -2.49 5.72
C LYS A 299 24.83 -1.53 4.62
N GLU A 300 24.61 -1.87 3.36
CA GLU A 300 25.00 -1.04 2.20
C GLU A 300 24.15 0.24 2.15
N MET A 301 22.84 0.15 2.42
CA MET A 301 21.99 1.35 2.55
C MET A 301 22.38 2.21 3.75
N LYS A 302 22.71 1.63 4.91
CA LYS A 302 23.18 2.39 6.09
C LYS A 302 24.47 3.15 5.83
N GLU A 303 25.37 2.53 5.05
CA GLU A 303 26.64 3.15 4.72
C GLU A 303 26.46 4.27 3.71
N ALA A 304 25.64 4.06 2.68
CA ALA A 304 25.28 5.09 1.72
C ALA A 304 24.48 6.25 2.36
N LEU A 305 23.57 5.98 3.31
CA LEU A 305 22.90 7.00 4.14
C LEU A 305 23.93 7.84 4.90
N ARG A 306 24.91 7.19 5.55
CA ARG A 306 25.98 7.91 6.27
C ARG A 306 26.82 8.76 5.32
N LYS A 307 27.13 8.29 4.11
CA LYS A 307 27.83 9.08 3.08
C LYS A 307 27.00 10.29 2.62
N LEU A 308 25.71 10.11 2.35
CA LEU A 308 24.80 11.20 1.96
C LEU A 308 24.72 12.28 3.04
N PHE A 309 24.46 11.90 4.31
CA PHE A 309 24.41 12.86 5.41
C PHE A 309 25.74 13.58 5.64
N ARG A 310 26.87 12.92 5.42
CA ARG A 310 28.20 13.57 5.46
C ARG A 310 28.39 14.55 4.30
N GLY A 311 27.97 14.19 3.08
CA GLY A 311 28.07 15.05 1.89
C GLY A 311 27.18 16.29 1.97
N VAL A 312 25.92 16.14 2.43
CA VAL A 312 25.00 17.27 2.67
C VAL A 312 25.54 18.21 3.73
N ARG A 313 26.11 17.67 4.82
CA ARG A 313 26.71 18.47 5.91
C ARG A 313 28.01 19.16 5.49
N PHE A 314 28.72 18.64 4.49
CA PHE A 314 29.91 19.27 3.88
C PHE A 314 29.51 20.45 2.98
N ASN A 315 28.50 20.29 2.12
CA ASN A 315 27.99 21.38 1.29
C ASN A 315 27.37 22.52 2.11
N GLN A 316 26.74 22.23 3.26
CA GLN A 316 26.22 23.27 4.17
C GLN A 316 27.30 24.01 4.98
N ARG A 317 28.54 23.51 5.03
CA ARG A 317 29.66 24.19 5.72
C ARG A 317 30.52 25.03 4.77
N HIS A 318 30.34 24.89 3.46
CA HIS A 318 31.18 25.53 2.42
C HIS A 318 30.36 26.23 1.33
N GLY A 319 29.05 26.40 1.53
CA GLY A 319 28.20 27.33 0.79
C GLY A 319 27.71 28.42 1.72
#